data_AF-A0AA41A2X2-F1
#
_entry.id   AF-A0AA41A2X2-F1
#
_cell.length_a   1.000
_cell.length_b   1.000
_cell.length_c   1.000
_cell.angle_alpha   90.00
_cell.angle_beta   90.00
_cell.angle_gamma   90.00
#
_symmetry.space_group_name_H-M   'P 1'
#
loop_
_entity.id
_entity.type
_entity.pdbx_description
1 polymer ?
#
loop_
_entity_poly.entity_id
_entity_poly.type
_entity_poly.pdbx_seq_one_letter_code
_entity_poly.pdbx_strand_id
1 'polypeptide(L)'
;MRLQPEMKRYTRRLLVTMTLYAIALIGANMWFRHAPPSGPLAYLVAILPALPIMGVFVVIGRLLVEMRDEYVRMLLVRQSLIATGFALSVSTAWGFLEGFGLVEHTQGYWTTVLWFGGLGLGGCFNALTEWRTRA
;
A
#
# COMPACT_ATOMS: atom_id res chain seq x y z
N MET A 1 9.97 4.37 -24.28
CA MET A 1 10.31 5.04 -23.01
C MET A 1 11.43 4.26 -22.31
N ARG A 2 12.62 4.83 -22.15
CA ARG A 2 13.64 4.25 -21.25
C ARG A 2 13.18 4.51 -19.81
N LEU A 3 12.88 3.46 -19.04
CA LEU A 3 12.60 3.61 -17.61
C LEU A 3 13.80 4.29 -16.96
N GLN A 4 13.56 5.35 -16.17
CA GLN A 4 14.60 5.98 -15.37
C GLN A 4 15.26 4.90 -14.48
N PRO A 5 16.58 4.98 -14.22
CA PRO A 5 17.31 3.95 -13.49
C PRO A 5 16.75 3.72 -12.08
N GLU A 6 16.26 4.78 -11.44
CA GLU A 6 15.54 4.73 -10.15
C GLU A 6 14.26 3.90 -10.23
N MET A 7 13.45 4.11 -11.26
CA MET A 7 12.22 3.35 -11.49
C MET A 7 12.51 1.88 -11.76
N LYS A 8 13.58 1.54 -12.48
CA LYS A 8 13.97 0.14 -12.69
C LYS A 8 14.32 -0.56 -11.37
N ARG A 9 15.05 0.11 -10.47
CA ARG A 9 15.37 -0.43 -9.13
C ARG A 9 14.13 -0.57 -8.28
N TYR A 10 13.23 0.43 -8.31
CA TYR A 10 11.94 0.38 -7.64
C TYR A 10 11.10 -0.81 -8.12
N THR A 11 10.89 -0.95 -9.43
CA THR A 11 10.10 -2.06 -10.00
C THR A 11 10.68 -3.41 -9.60
N ARG A 12 12.01 -3.58 -9.65
CA ARG A 12 12.64 -4.83 -9.20
C ARG A 12 12.37 -5.12 -7.72
N ARG A 13 12.53 -4.12 -6.84
CA ARG A 13 12.26 -4.28 -5.40
C ARG A 13 10.79 -4.57 -5.14
N LEU A 14 9.89 -3.86 -5.80
CA LEU A 14 8.45 -4.07 -5.70
C LEU A 14 8.07 -5.49 -6.14
N LEU A 15 8.58 -5.96 -7.28
CA LEU A 15 8.32 -7.31 -7.78
C LEU A 15 8.80 -8.38 -6.80
N VAL A 16 10.00 -8.23 -6.24
CA VAL A 16 10.52 -9.14 -5.21
C VAL A 16 9.61 -9.13 -3.99
N THR A 17 9.25 -7.95 -3.47
CA THR A 17 8.37 -7.81 -2.31
C THR A 17 6.97 -8.42 -2.57
N MET A 18 6.38 -8.18 -3.73
CA MET A 18 5.08 -8.76 -4.13
C MET A 18 5.13 -10.28 -4.30
N THR A 19 6.25 -10.80 -4.80
CA THR A 19 6.46 -12.25 -4.90
C THR A 19 6.53 -12.88 -3.51
N LEU A 20 7.27 -12.25 -2.59
CA LEU A 20 7.32 -12.68 -1.19
C LEU A 20 5.94 -12.59 -0.51
N TYR A 21 5.17 -11.54 -0.80
CA TYR A 21 3.78 -11.41 -0.34
C TYR A 21 2.93 -12.60 -0.80
N ALA A 22 2.94 -12.91 -2.10
CA ALA A 22 2.15 -14.00 -2.66
C ALA A 22 2.52 -15.35 -2.04
N ILE A 23 3.83 -15.64 -1.93
CA ILE A 23 4.32 -16.88 -1.32
C ILE A 23 3.88 -16.96 0.15
N ALA A 24 4.08 -15.89 0.92
CA ALA A 24 3.71 -15.84 2.33
C ALA A 24 2.20 -16.00 2.54
N LEU A 25 1.38 -15.34 1.71
CA LEU A 25 -0.08 -15.39 1.81
C LEU A 25 -0.61 -16.77 1.45
N ILE A 26 -0.17 -17.35 0.33
CA ILE A 26 -0.59 -18.68 -0.11
C ILE A 26 -0.12 -19.71 0.91
N GLY A 27 1.14 -19.65 1.33
CA GLY A 27 1.71 -20.57 2.32
C GLY A 27 0.98 -20.53 3.65
N ALA A 28 0.73 -19.33 4.20
CA ALA A 28 -0.02 -19.18 5.44
C ALA A 28 -1.46 -19.73 5.30
N ASN A 29 -2.19 -19.34 4.24
CA ASN A 29 -3.56 -19.82 4.02
C ASN A 29 -3.62 -21.34 3.84
N MET A 30 -2.69 -21.92 3.07
CA MET A 30 -2.62 -23.37 2.89
C MET A 30 -2.38 -24.09 4.21
N TRP A 31 -1.46 -23.57 5.04
CA TRP A 31 -1.15 -24.16 6.33
C TRP A 31 -2.36 -24.09 7.28
N PHE A 32 -2.97 -22.91 7.41
CA PHE A 32 -4.18 -22.73 8.23
C PHE A 32 -5.35 -23.61 7.77
N ARG A 33 -5.46 -23.94 6.48
CA ARG A 33 -6.54 -24.81 5.96
C ARG A 33 -6.30 -26.30 6.19
N HIS A 34 -5.05 -26.77 6.07
CA HIS A 34 -4.75 -28.21 6.10
C HIS A 34 -4.27 -28.71 7.47
N ALA A 35 -3.54 -27.89 8.22
CA ALA A 35 -2.97 -28.26 9.51
C ALA A 35 -2.80 -27.00 10.38
N PRO A 36 -3.89 -26.44 10.94
CA PRO A 36 -3.86 -25.16 11.63
C PRO A 36 -2.75 -25.10 12.68
N PRO A 37 -1.77 -24.19 12.57
CA PRO A 37 -0.76 -24.02 13.61
C PRO A 37 -1.45 -23.57 14.91
N SER A 38 -0.95 -24.02 16.07
CA SER A 38 -1.49 -23.71 17.39
C SER A 38 -0.51 -22.93 18.25
N GLY A 39 -1.02 -22.23 19.27
CA GLY A 39 -0.21 -21.48 20.23
C GLY A 39 0.57 -20.32 19.57
N PRO A 40 1.76 -19.97 20.08
CA PRO A 40 2.56 -18.83 19.58
C PRO A 40 2.88 -18.89 18.08
N LEU A 41 3.02 -20.09 17.52
CA LEU A 41 3.34 -20.28 16.10
C LEU A 41 2.22 -19.75 15.20
N ALA A 42 0.95 -19.88 15.61
CA ALA A 42 -0.19 -19.41 14.84
C ALA A 42 -0.11 -17.90 14.57
N TYR A 43 0.28 -17.12 15.58
CA TYR A 43 0.43 -15.67 15.45
C TYR A 43 1.55 -15.28 14.48
N LEU A 44 2.69 -15.99 14.53
CA LEU A 44 3.81 -15.74 13.62
C LEU A 44 3.41 -16.03 12.16
N VAL A 45 2.72 -17.14 11.91
CA VAL A 45 2.27 -17.51 10.57
C VAL A 45 1.17 -16.56 10.07
N ALA A 46 0.27 -16.10 10.95
CA ALA A 46 -0.79 -15.16 10.59
C ALA A 46 -0.26 -13.77 10.19
N ILE A 47 0.83 -13.30 10.81
CA ILE A 47 1.45 -12.00 10.51
C ILE A 47 2.37 -12.07 9.28
N LEU A 48 2.88 -13.25 8.93
CA LEU A 48 3.82 -13.45 7.82
C LEU A 48 3.42 -12.71 6.51
N PRO A 49 2.18 -12.79 5.99
CA PRO A 49 1.79 -12.06 4.79
C PRO A 49 1.74 -10.53 4.94
N ALA A 50 1.63 -10.00 6.17
CA ALA A 50 1.66 -8.57 6.40
C ALA A 50 3.08 -7.97 6.25
N LEU A 51 4.13 -8.75 6.52
CA LEU A 51 5.52 -8.26 6.48
C LEU A 51 5.92 -7.75 5.08
N PRO A 52 5.66 -8.48 3.98
CA PRO A 52 5.96 -7.96 2.64
C PRO A 52 5.16 -6.70 2.30
N ILE A 53 3.88 -6.61 2.68
CA ILE A 53 3.07 -5.40 2.47
C ILE A 53 3.68 -4.20 3.20
N MET A 54 4.10 -4.37 4.45
CA MET A 54 4.85 -3.32 5.16
C MET A 54 6.15 -2.94 4.43
N GLY A 55 6.83 -3.92 3.85
CA GLY A 55 7.99 -3.72 2.99
C GLY A 55 7.72 -2.87 1.74
N VAL A 56 6.49 -2.84 1.22
CA VAL A 56 6.13 -1.99 0.07
C VAL A 56 6.25 -0.51 0.42
N PHE A 57 5.82 -0.10 1.61
CA PHE A 57 5.98 1.29 2.05
C PHE A 57 7.45 1.69 2.14
N VAL A 58 8.32 0.77 2.58
CA VAL A 58 9.78 0.99 2.59
C VAL A 58 10.32 1.10 1.17
N VAL A 59 9.82 0.30 0.23
CA VAL A 59 10.21 0.37 -1.20
C VAL A 59 9.81 1.71 -1.81
N ILE A 60 8.61 2.22 -1.51
CA ILE A 60 8.15 3.54 -1.95
C ILE A 60 8.98 4.65 -1.30
N GLY A 61 9.22 4.59 0.02
CA GLY A 61 10.07 5.55 0.71
C GLY A 61 11.50 5.59 0.14
N ARG A 62 12.08 4.42 -0.18
CA ARG A 62 13.37 4.33 -0.87
C ARG A 62 13.34 4.95 -2.27
N LEU A 63 12.26 4.79 -3.02
CA LEU A 63 12.11 5.44 -4.32
C LEU A 63 12.17 6.97 -4.17
N LEU A 64 11.48 7.54 -3.17
CA LEU A 64 11.50 8.99 -2.92
C LEU A 64 12.92 9.50 -2.63
N VAL A 65 13.71 8.77 -1.84
CA VAL A 65 15.09 9.15 -1.51
C VAL A 65 16.01 9.06 -2.73
N GLU A 66 15.85 8.02 -3.55
CA GLU A 66 16.70 7.81 -4.73
C GLU A 66 16.38 8.74 -5.90
N MET A 67 15.16 9.29 -5.94
CA MET A 67 14.65 10.03 -7.08
C MET A 67 15.43 11.32 -7.34
N ARG A 68 16.05 11.47 -8.50
CA ARG A 68 16.92 12.63 -8.76
C ARG A 68 16.16 13.90 -9.14
N ASP A 69 14.98 13.73 -9.73
CA ASP A 69 14.12 14.82 -10.13
C ASP A 69 13.27 15.30 -8.94
N GLU A 70 13.55 16.50 -8.44
CA GLU A 70 12.84 17.07 -7.29
C GLU A 70 11.37 17.35 -7.57
N TYR A 71 11.01 17.66 -8.82
CA TYR A 71 9.64 17.89 -9.21
C TYR A 71 8.84 16.59 -9.18
N VAL A 72 9.36 15.52 -9.79
CA VAL A 72 8.70 14.19 -9.75
C VAL A 72 8.63 13.67 -8.31
N ARG A 73 9.67 13.94 -7.50
CA ARG A 73 9.68 13.58 -6.08
C ARG A 73 8.55 14.29 -5.33
N MET A 74 8.39 15.60 -5.55
CA MET A 74 7.30 16.39 -4.98
C MET A 74 5.92 15.85 -5.40
N LEU A 75 5.76 15.47 -6.67
CA LEU A 75 4.51 14.87 -7.16
C LEU A 75 4.16 13.56 -6.46
N LEU A 76 5.14 12.68 -6.23
CA LEU A 76 4.94 11.41 -5.51
C LEU A 76 4.70 11.61 -4.01
N VAL A 77 5.36 12.58 -3.39
CA VAL A 77 5.09 12.97 -1.99
C VAL A 77 3.65 13.46 -1.87
N ARG A 78 3.21 14.35 -2.76
CA ARG A 78 1.82 14.85 -2.78
C ARG A 78 0.81 13.72 -3.01
N GLN A 79 1.09 12.78 -3.93
CA GLN A 79 0.28 11.58 -4.11
C GLN A 79 0.16 10.76 -2.83
N SER A 80 1.28 10.55 -2.14
CA SER A 80 1.32 9.77 -0.88
C SER A 80 0.55 10.46 0.23
N LEU A 81 0.59 11.80 0.31
CA LEU A 81 -0.19 12.58 1.27
C LEU A 81 -1.70 12.52 0.97
N ILE A 82 -2.10 12.66 -0.30
CA ILE A 82 -3.50 12.50 -0.73
C ILE A 82 -3.99 11.09 -0.41
N ALA A 83 -3.18 10.07 -0.72
CA ALA A 83 -3.48 8.67 -0.39
C ALA A 83 -3.69 8.44 1.10
N THR A 84 -2.82 9.04 1.92
CA THR A 84 -2.89 8.95 3.38
C THR A 84 -4.13 9.63 3.92
N GLY A 85 -4.41 10.87 3.48
CA GLY A 85 -5.64 11.58 3.87
C GLY A 85 -6.88 10.81 3.48
N PHE A 86 -6.96 10.33 2.25
CA PHE A 86 -8.08 9.50 1.76
C PHE A 86 -8.27 8.24 2.60
N ALA A 87 -7.23 7.43 2.77
CA ALA A 87 -7.32 6.16 3.49
C ALA A 87 -7.72 6.37 4.95
N LEU A 88 -7.12 7.35 5.64
CA LEU A 88 -7.43 7.66 7.03
C LEU A 88 -8.86 8.19 7.16
N SER A 89 -9.30 9.15 6.33
CA SER A 89 -10.66 9.67 6.39
C SER A 89 -11.72 8.60 6.17
N VAL A 90 -11.54 7.75 5.15
CA VAL A 90 -12.50 6.66 4.86
C VAL A 90 -12.51 5.63 5.99
N SER A 91 -11.34 5.23 6.49
CA SER A 91 -11.25 4.22 7.56
C SER A 91 -11.80 4.75 8.89
N THR A 92 -11.59 6.03 9.19
CA THR A 92 -12.19 6.70 10.35
C THR A 92 -13.70 6.75 10.24
N ALA A 93 -14.25 7.18 9.10
CA ALA A 93 -15.69 7.20 8.87
C ALA A 93 -16.30 5.79 9.01
N TRP A 94 -15.66 4.78 8.43
CA TRP A 94 -16.10 3.39 8.55
C TRP A 94 -16.06 2.88 9.99
N GLY A 95 -14.98 3.16 10.72
CA GLY A 95 -14.85 2.78 12.13
C GLY A 95 -15.93 3.39 13.03
N PHE A 96 -16.36 4.62 12.77
CA PHE A 96 -17.50 5.22 13.47
C PHE A 96 -18.82 4.51 13.13
N LEU A 97 -19.07 4.22 11.85
CA LEU A 97 -20.28 3.49 11.44
C LEU A 97 -20.33 2.09 12.09
N GLU A 98 -19.20 1.39 12.14
CA GLU A 98 -19.08 0.09 12.79
C GLU A 98 -19.32 0.19 14.30
N GLY A 99 -18.72 1.20 14.96
CA GLY A 99 -18.91 1.45 16.39
C GLY A 99 -20.36 1.79 16.78
N PHE A 100 -21.15 2.35 15.85
CA PHE A 100 -22.59 2.59 16.03
C PHE A 100 -23.47 1.42 15.56
N GLY A 101 -22.89 0.32 15.07
CA GLY A 101 -23.62 -0.85 14.58
C GLY A 101 -24.39 -0.60 13.27
N LEU A 102 -23.97 0.38 12.47
CA LEU A 102 -24.62 0.75 11.21
C LEU A 102 -24.07 -0.03 9.99
N VAL A 103 -22.87 -0.61 10.11
CA VAL A 103 -22.21 -1.40 9.08
C VAL A 103 -21.53 -2.63 9.67
N GLU A 104 -21.21 -3.62 8.82
CA GLU A 104 -20.52 -4.84 9.23
C GLU A 104 -19.03 -4.62 9.54
N HIS A 105 -18.49 -5.46 10.43
CA HIS A 105 -17.08 -5.46 10.79
C HIS A 105 -16.20 -5.70 9.56
N THR A 106 -15.25 -4.81 9.32
CA THR A 106 -14.34 -4.89 8.18
C THR A 106 -12.91 -5.16 8.64
N GLN A 107 -12.21 -6.01 7.90
CA GLN A 107 -10.83 -6.38 8.23
C GLN A 107 -9.88 -5.20 8.02
N GLY A 108 -9.01 -4.94 9.01
CA GLY A 108 -8.18 -3.72 9.03
C GLY A 108 -7.21 -3.54 7.87
N TYR A 109 -6.88 -4.60 7.11
CA TYR A 109 -6.02 -4.47 5.93
C TYR A 109 -6.68 -3.68 4.79
N TRP A 110 -8.01 -3.48 4.80
CA TRP A 110 -8.71 -2.70 3.78
C TRP A 110 -8.26 -1.23 3.77
N THR A 111 -7.83 -0.69 4.91
CA THR A 111 -7.16 0.62 5.02
C THR A 111 -5.96 0.72 4.08
N THR A 112 -5.15 -0.34 3.99
CA THR A 112 -3.99 -0.39 3.10
C THR A 112 -4.41 -0.44 1.64
N VAL A 113 -5.49 -1.16 1.31
CA VAL A 113 -6.05 -1.18 -0.05
C VAL A 113 -6.55 0.21 -0.46
N LEU A 114 -7.27 0.90 0.44
CA LEU A 114 -7.70 2.28 0.25
C LEU A 114 -6.51 3.21 0.02
N TRP A 115 -5.40 3.03 0.75
CA TRP A 115 -4.19 3.81 0.56
C TRP A 115 -3.59 3.62 -0.84
N PHE A 116 -3.47 2.38 -1.32
CA PHE A 116 -3.00 2.13 -2.70
C PHE A 116 -3.95 2.73 -3.75
N GLY A 117 -5.26 2.64 -3.55
CA GLY A 117 -6.24 3.33 -4.41
C GLY A 117 -6.09 4.86 -4.37
N GLY A 118 -5.79 5.40 -3.19
CA GLY A 118 -5.54 6.82 -2.96
C GLY A 118 -4.31 7.37 -3.69
N LEU A 119 -3.30 6.53 -3.97
CA LEU A 119 -2.18 6.94 -4.84
C LEU A 119 -2.67 7.25 -6.26
N GLY A 120 -3.63 6.48 -6.77
CA GLY A 120 -4.29 6.74 -8.05
C GLY A 120 -5.07 8.06 -8.03
N LEU A 121 -5.83 8.33 -6.96
CA LEU A 121 -6.51 9.62 -6.77
C LEU A 121 -5.53 10.79 -6.76
N GLY A 122 -4.40 10.65 -6.06
CA GLY A 122 -3.32 11.64 -6.10
C GLY A 122 -2.74 11.84 -7.50
N GLY A 123 -2.66 10.77 -8.30
CA GLY A 123 -2.28 10.82 -9.72
C GLY A 123 -3.22 11.68 -10.54
N CYS A 124 -4.52 11.46 -10.41
CA CYS A 124 -5.54 12.28 -11.05
C CYS A 124 -5.45 13.75 -10.60
N PHE A 125 -5.26 13.98 -9.30
CA PHE A 125 -5.09 15.34 -8.77
C PHE A 125 -3.88 16.06 -9.36
N ASN A 126 -2.75 15.36 -9.51
CA ASN A 126 -1.56 15.89 -10.16
C ASN A 126 -1.83 16.25 -11.63
N ALA A 127 -2.45 15.34 -12.38
CA ALA A 127 -2.78 15.57 -13.78
C ALA A 127 -3.72 16.77 -13.97
N LEU A 128 -4.72 16.92 -13.11
CA LEU A 128 -5.66 18.05 -13.11
C LEU A 128 -4.95 19.38 -12.82
N THR A 129 -4.05 19.40 -11.84
CA THR A 129 -3.29 20.62 -11.50
C THR A 129 -2.35 21.02 -12.64
N GLU A 130 -1.65 20.07 -13.25
CA GLU A 130 -0.79 20.34 -14.41
C GLU A 130 -1.57 20.84 -15.62
N TRP A 131 -2.74 20.24 -15.92
CA TRP A 131 -3.60 20.71 -17.01
C TRP A 131 -4.02 22.17 -16.82
N ARG A 132 -4.41 22.56 -15.60
CA ARG A 132 -4.79 23.94 -15.29
C ARG A 132 -3.64 24.94 -15.43
N THR A 133 -2.40 24.53 -15.23
CA THR A 133 -1.22 25.40 -15.42
C THR A 133 -0.81 25.59 -16.87
N ARG A 134 -1.28 24.73 -17.77
CA ARG A 134 -0.97 24.79 -19.21
C ARG A 134 -2.03 25.52 -20.05
N ALA A 135 -3.22 25.71 -19.49
CA ALA A 135 -4.34 26.45 -20.07
C ALA A 135 -4.26 27.94 -19.72
#